data_AF-A0A182V1G7-F1
#
_entry.id   AF-A0A182V1G7-F1
#
_cell.length_a   1.000
_cell.length_b   1.000
_cell.length_c   1.000
_cell.angle_alpha   90.00
_cell.angle_beta   90.00
_cell.angle_gamma   90.00
#
_symmetry.space_group_name_H-M   'P 1'
#
loop_
_entity.id
_entity.type
_entity.pdbx_description
1 polymer ?
#
loop_
_entity_poly.entity_id
_entity_poly.type
_entity_poly.pdbx_seq_one_letter_code
_entity_poly.pdbx_strand_id
1 'polypeptide(L)'
;MDHSTIWSAVKAGDIDTLRGLIMPGERVVSIRKQVDENGWTLLHHAAMSRNLELVKLVTEFFHPDPDVENNDGMTALALACQEQCPVGIIIFLMESINAFDGPSPLEYAVLQNRVDLAKAVIAYETKRKAFSSASLLYIVTIRTGDLEMLQCLLDAPESAGKAFVTEKNDDLTGLEDFAQNASYEVGKKVACFKMLFNLLHPIANEASRRYNVNDILTMALLSFVPVSLIPHFIETEQKWEERAPIRSLYERLPHGFDLLALTVLCECGPVTVEREQLEPTLEEMCPKQFQRFWYVQLEEMFLNAIKPELNEAGPSQPEALQLLEDYAQFTRTITLGFFRTVLRDSVQGALCGPRSMPMYEGKPDQPSVLKMELYSLSYLRAIECMMTMYNQPADSIVEAVIARDDRHMRAILIFPLLRYCTTLLMRPDEVILVHLRNNRLLNWVVHLFGPWKAILRHGGKPVLEVFSLKRFARDVVREAVWQGVKGMRAAKSSFLDRLKSLDVPRELNDYLRYCDYSSTKYFLEHMDAATRWLQAFEHGTLPYPVRH
;
A
#
# COMPACT_ATOMS: atom_id res chain seq x y z
N MET A 1 46.95 54.23 -11.44
CA MET A 1 46.68 53.10 -10.54
C MET A 1 47.14 51.83 -11.22
N ASP A 2 47.89 50.96 -10.53
CA ASP A 2 48.27 49.66 -11.06
C ASP A 2 47.08 48.70 -10.92
N HIS A 3 46.49 48.31 -12.06
CA HIS A 3 45.38 47.39 -12.11
C HIS A 3 45.72 46.06 -11.43
N SER A 4 46.97 45.60 -11.53
CA SER A 4 47.43 44.35 -10.91
C SER A 4 47.29 44.38 -9.39
N THR A 5 47.59 45.52 -8.74
CA THR A 5 47.50 45.66 -7.28
C THR A 5 46.06 45.70 -6.78
N ILE A 6 45.13 46.26 -7.57
CA ILE A 6 43.70 46.25 -7.25
C ILE A 6 43.17 44.81 -7.32
N TRP A 7 43.49 44.09 -8.39
CA TRP A 7 43.09 42.68 -8.55
C TRP A 7 43.66 41.80 -7.44
N SER A 8 44.94 41.96 -7.06
CA SER A 8 45.53 41.17 -5.97
C SER A 8 44.88 41.47 -4.62
N ALA A 9 44.58 42.73 -4.32
CA ALA A 9 43.89 43.12 -3.08
C ALA A 9 42.47 42.51 -3.01
N VAL A 10 41.70 42.57 -4.09
CA VAL A 10 40.35 41.97 -4.12
C VAL A 10 40.40 40.44 -4.05
N LYS A 11 41.32 39.79 -4.78
CA LYS A 11 41.53 38.34 -4.70
C LYS A 11 41.91 37.88 -3.30
N ALA A 12 42.71 38.67 -2.58
CA ALA A 12 43.11 38.39 -1.21
C ALA A 12 42.04 38.77 -0.15
N GLY A 13 40.98 39.50 -0.54
CA GLY A 13 39.99 40.03 0.40
C GLY A 13 40.49 41.21 1.25
N ASP A 14 41.60 41.85 0.86
CA ASP A 14 42.27 42.90 1.62
C ASP A 14 41.61 44.27 1.39
N ILE A 15 40.60 44.57 2.21
CA ILE A 15 39.87 45.84 2.19
C ILE A 15 40.76 47.03 2.49
N ASP A 16 41.73 46.91 3.40
CA ASP A 16 42.51 48.06 3.86
C ASP A 16 43.48 48.52 2.78
N THR A 17 44.15 47.57 2.12
CA THR A 17 44.94 47.86 0.93
C THR A 17 44.08 48.44 -0.17
N LEU A 18 42.89 47.87 -0.42
CA LEU A 18 41.99 48.40 -1.45
C LEU A 18 41.51 49.82 -1.13
N ARG A 19 41.19 50.14 0.13
CA ARG A 19 40.84 51.49 0.59
C ARG A 19 42.00 52.47 0.40
N GLY A 20 43.23 52.05 0.69
CA GLY A 20 44.42 52.87 0.46
C GLY A 20 44.69 53.16 -1.03
N LEU A 21 44.23 52.28 -1.93
CA LEU A 21 44.33 52.44 -3.37
C LEU A 21 43.22 53.29 -3.98
N ILE A 22 42.09 53.46 -3.28
CA ILE A 22 40.94 54.25 -3.76
C ILE A 22 41.04 55.68 -3.27
N MET A 23 41.17 56.62 -4.21
CA MET A 23 41.13 58.05 -3.92
C MET A 23 39.68 58.57 -3.97
N PRO A 24 39.21 59.34 -2.97
CA PRO A 24 37.85 59.89 -2.98
C PRO A 24 37.58 60.74 -4.23
N GLY A 25 36.65 60.29 -5.09
CA GLY A 25 36.19 61.02 -6.28
C GLY A 25 36.74 60.53 -7.64
N GLU A 26 37.67 59.58 -7.65
CA GLU A 26 38.24 59.03 -8.89
C GLU A 26 37.46 57.77 -9.33
N ARG A 27 36.78 57.83 -10.49
CA ARG A 27 36.08 56.66 -11.07
C ARG A 27 37.01 55.88 -11.99
N VAL A 28 37.24 54.60 -11.69
CA VAL A 28 38.12 53.75 -12.51
C VAL A 28 37.30 52.94 -13.51
N VAL A 29 36.95 53.57 -14.63
CA VAL A 29 36.09 52.97 -15.68
C VAL A 29 36.79 51.82 -16.44
N SER A 30 38.13 51.77 -16.44
CA SER A 30 38.90 50.84 -17.27
C SER A 30 38.85 49.36 -16.83
N ILE A 31 38.46 49.07 -15.58
CA ILE A 31 38.45 47.69 -15.05
C ILE A 31 37.09 47.00 -15.22
N ARG A 32 36.02 47.76 -15.48
CA ARG A 32 34.63 47.26 -15.53
C ARG A 32 34.44 45.99 -16.38
N LYS A 33 35.14 45.88 -17.52
CA LYS A 33 35.02 44.77 -18.48
C LYS A 33 36.15 43.75 -18.41
N GLN A 34 37.06 43.87 -17.44
CA GLN A 34 38.20 42.96 -17.32
C GLN A 34 37.77 41.67 -16.59
N VAL A 35 38.28 40.55 -17.09
CA VAL A 35 38.16 39.22 -16.49
C VAL A 35 39.55 38.61 -16.37
N ASP A 36 39.74 37.70 -15.42
CA ASP A 36 40.96 36.90 -15.34
C ASP A 36 40.88 35.62 -16.22
N GLU A 37 41.88 34.74 -16.09
CA GLU A 37 42.00 33.51 -16.89
C GLU A 37 40.81 32.54 -16.72
N ASN A 38 40.09 32.63 -15.58
CA ASN A 38 38.90 31.82 -15.32
C ASN A 38 37.61 32.52 -15.79
N GLY A 39 37.72 33.68 -16.44
CA GLY A 39 36.57 34.51 -16.78
C GLY A 39 36.00 35.28 -15.58
N TRP A 40 36.68 35.29 -14.43
CA TRP A 40 36.14 35.95 -13.24
C TRP A 40 36.35 37.46 -13.32
N THR A 41 35.28 38.22 -13.09
CA THR A 41 35.36 39.67 -12.84
C THR A 41 35.82 39.98 -11.40
N LEU A 42 36.13 41.25 -11.13
CA LEU A 42 36.33 41.73 -9.75
C LEU A 42 35.17 41.39 -8.82
N LEU A 43 33.93 41.39 -9.32
CA LEU A 43 32.75 41.10 -8.51
C LEU A 43 32.69 39.63 -8.07
N HIS A 44 33.15 38.70 -8.92
CA HIS A 44 33.26 37.28 -8.55
C HIS A 44 34.23 37.09 -7.38
N HIS A 45 35.44 37.65 -7.49
CA HIS A 45 36.44 37.59 -6.43
C HIS A 45 35.97 38.28 -5.15
N ALA A 46 35.31 39.45 -5.28
CA ALA A 46 34.73 40.16 -4.15
C ALA A 46 33.65 39.33 -3.44
N ALA A 47 32.75 38.66 -4.17
CA ALA A 47 31.76 37.78 -3.59
C ALA A 47 32.41 36.59 -2.85
N MET A 48 33.45 35.99 -3.44
CA MET A 48 34.19 34.86 -2.87
C MET A 48 35.07 35.22 -1.67
N SER A 49 35.42 36.50 -1.50
CA SER A 49 36.04 37.00 -0.26
C SER A 49 35.12 36.86 0.96
N ARG A 50 33.81 36.62 0.75
CA ARG A 50 32.77 36.57 1.78
C ARG A 50 32.69 37.83 2.64
N ASN A 51 33.18 38.96 2.13
CA ASN A 51 33.20 40.25 2.81
C ASN A 51 32.26 41.24 2.15
N LEU A 52 31.09 41.49 2.77
CA LEU A 52 30.07 42.40 2.22
C LEU A 52 30.61 43.82 1.98
N GLU A 53 31.47 44.33 2.85
CA GLU A 53 32.05 45.66 2.68
C GLU A 53 32.99 45.72 1.48
N LEU A 54 33.70 44.63 1.18
CA LEU A 54 34.50 44.53 -0.04
C LEU A 54 33.61 44.53 -1.28
N VAL A 55 32.52 43.76 -1.26
CA VAL A 55 31.56 43.69 -2.38
C VAL A 55 30.94 45.05 -2.67
N LYS A 56 30.50 45.77 -1.62
CA LYS A 56 29.96 47.13 -1.74
C LYS A 56 30.98 48.09 -2.33
N LEU A 57 32.19 48.11 -1.78
CA LEU A 57 33.26 48.98 -2.23
C LEU A 57 33.65 48.68 -3.69
N VAL A 58 33.73 47.39 -4.06
CA VAL A 58 34.03 47.00 -5.44
C VAL A 58 32.93 47.47 -6.40
N THR A 59 31.67 47.32 -6.00
CA THR A 59 30.50 47.73 -6.80
C THR A 59 30.43 49.25 -6.97
N GLU A 60 30.66 50.00 -5.89
CA GLU A 60 30.57 51.47 -5.84
C GLU A 60 31.71 52.16 -6.61
N PHE A 61 32.94 51.65 -6.54
CA PHE A 61 34.09 52.34 -7.14
C PHE A 61 34.46 51.83 -8.53
N PHE A 62 34.30 50.52 -8.80
CA PHE A 62 34.72 49.91 -10.07
C PHE A 62 33.56 49.57 -11.01
N HIS A 63 32.32 49.53 -10.51
CA HIS A 63 31.11 49.23 -11.29
C HIS A 63 31.29 48.03 -12.24
N PRO A 64 31.81 46.87 -11.77
CA PRO A 64 31.90 45.69 -12.60
C PRO A 64 30.51 45.33 -13.13
N ASP A 65 30.46 44.84 -14.35
CA ASP A 65 29.20 44.38 -14.93
C ASP A 65 28.73 43.11 -14.18
N PRO A 66 27.59 43.16 -13.46
CA PRO A 66 27.18 42.06 -12.57
C PRO A 66 26.60 40.87 -13.34
N ASP A 67 26.26 41.07 -14.61
CA ASP A 67 25.66 40.06 -15.49
C ASP A 67 26.75 39.27 -16.27
N VAL A 68 28.05 39.51 -16.03
CA VAL A 68 29.13 38.75 -16.66
C VAL A 68 29.23 37.36 -16.06
N GLU A 69 29.26 36.34 -16.91
CA GLU A 69 29.49 34.95 -16.54
C GLU A 69 30.98 34.60 -16.60
N ASN A 70 31.42 33.77 -15.67
CA ASN A 70 32.74 33.14 -15.72
C ASN A 70 32.79 31.97 -16.72
N ASN A 71 33.94 31.28 -16.82
CA ASN A 71 34.10 30.14 -17.74
C ASN A 71 33.16 28.95 -17.44
N ASP A 72 32.55 28.88 -16.25
CA ASP A 72 31.57 27.87 -15.86
C ASP A 72 30.12 28.33 -16.14
N GLY A 73 29.91 29.49 -16.74
CA GLY A 73 28.58 30.07 -16.98
C GLY A 73 27.92 30.67 -15.73
N MET A 74 28.69 30.95 -14.68
CA MET A 74 28.16 31.53 -13.44
C MET A 74 28.40 33.03 -13.37
N THR A 75 27.37 33.81 -13.07
CA THR A 75 27.51 35.20 -12.61
C THR A 75 28.04 35.26 -11.18
N ALA A 76 28.46 36.44 -10.72
CA ALA A 76 28.90 36.63 -9.34
C ALA A 76 27.79 36.28 -8.32
N LEU A 77 26.51 36.54 -8.66
CA LEU A 77 25.37 36.15 -7.82
C LEU A 77 25.17 34.63 -7.81
N ALA A 78 25.19 33.97 -8.97
CA ALA A 78 25.03 32.52 -9.07
C ALA A 78 26.14 31.80 -8.30
N LEU A 79 27.39 32.25 -8.44
CA LEU A 79 28.54 31.74 -7.69
C LEU A 79 28.37 31.98 -6.18
N ALA A 80 27.94 33.16 -5.75
CA ALA A 80 27.69 33.45 -4.34
C ALA A 80 26.58 32.55 -3.74
N CYS A 81 25.54 32.24 -4.52
CA CYS A 81 24.50 31.31 -4.12
C CYS A 81 25.05 29.88 -4.01
N GLN A 82 25.73 29.40 -5.06
CA GLN A 82 26.32 28.06 -5.12
C GLN A 82 27.32 27.82 -3.97
N GLU A 83 28.20 28.77 -3.71
CA GLU A 83 29.26 28.69 -2.70
C GLU A 83 28.78 29.08 -1.29
N GLN A 84 27.46 29.22 -1.11
CA GLN A 84 26.81 29.52 0.18
C GLN A 84 27.39 30.76 0.88
N CYS A 85 27.66 31.83 0.12
CA CYS A 85 28.10 33.10 0.69
C CYS A 85 27.07 33.69 1.67
N PRO A 86 27.49 34.60 2.58
CA PRO A 86 26.59 35.26 3.53
C PRO A 86 25.36 35.89 2.86
N VAL A 87 24.20 35.76 3.51
CA VAL A 87 22.90 36.26 3.00
C VAL A 87 22.98 37.72 2.56
N GLY A 88 23.65 38.57 3.34
CA GLY A 88 23.79 39.99 3.00
C GLY A 88 24.50 40.26 1.67
N ILE A 89 25.46 39.41 1.28
CA ILE A 89 26.14 39.51 -0.02
C ILE A 89 25.19 39.13 -1.15
N ILE A 90 24.44 38.04 -0.97
CA ILE A 90 23.50 37.56 -1.99
C ILE A 90 22.38 38.58 -2.22
N ILE A 91 21.78 39.12 -1.16
CA ILE A 91 20.74 40.16 -1.28
C ILE A 91 21.31 41.42 -1.94
N PHE A 92 22.52 41.86 -1.57
CA PHE A 92 23.16 43.00 -2.21
C PHE A 92 23.40 42.76 -3.72
N LEU A 93 23.88 41.57 -4.08
CA LEU A 93 24.08 41.22 -5.49
C LEU A 93 22.75 41.15 -6.26
N MET A 94 21.67 40.65 -5.65
CA MET A 94 20.31 40.67 -6.23
C MET A 94 19.77 42.09 -6.47
N GLU A 95 20.24 43.11 -5.75
CA GLU A 95 19.92 44.52 -5.99
C GLU A 95 20.67 45.09 -7.20
N SER A 96 21.82 44.50 -7.54
CA SER A 96 22.72 45.02 -8.56
C SER A 96 22.51 44.46 -9.98
N ILE A 97 21.91 43.27 -10.11
CA ILE A 97 21.70 42.59 -11.41
C ILE A 97 20.45 43.08 -12.16
N ASN A 98 20.49 43.07 -13.50
CA ASN A 98 19.37 43.50 -14.34
C ASN A 98 18.46 42.35 -14.78
N ALA A 99 19.06 41.18 -15.04
CA ALA A 99 18.37 39.95 -15.41
C ALA A 99 19.19 38.77 -14.88
N PHE A 100 18.51 37.71 -14.45
CA PHE A 100 19.16 36.52 -13.93
C PHE A 100 18.75 35.33 -14.79
N ASP A 101 19.66 34.85 -15.62
CA ASP A 101 19.51 33.62 -16.40
C ASP A 101 20.09 32.45 -15.59
N GLY A 102 19.22 31.66 -14.93
CA GLY A 102 19.63 30.51 -14.12
C GLY A 102 18.67 30.17 -12.98
N PRO A 103 19.02 29.20 -12.11
CA PRO A 103 18.23 28.85 -10.93
C PRO A 103 18.19 29.96 -9.89
N SER A 104 17.01 30.41 -9.50
CA SER A 104 16.87 31.61 -8.67
C SER A 104 17.60 31.50 -7.33
N PRO A 105 18.01 32.62 -6.69
CA PRO A 105 18.57 32.56 -5.34
C PRO A 105 17.66 31.82 -4.34
N LEU A 106 16.35 31.85 -4.53
CA LEU A 106 15.39 31.09 -3.72
C LEU A 106 15.46 29.58 -4.01
N GLU A 107 15.63 29.17 -5.27
CA GLU A 107 15.88 27.77 -5.64
C GLU A 107 17.16 27.24 -5.00
N TYR A 108 18.26 28.00 -5.04
CA TYR A 108 19.49 27.65 -4.32
C TYR A 108 19.24 27.52 -2.82
N ALA A 109 18.46 28.42 -2.21
CA ALA A 109 18.11 28.35 -0.80
C ALA A 109 17.37 27.04 -0.46
N VAL A 110 16.43 26.61 -1.30
CA VAL A 110 15.69 25.35 -1.13
C VAL A 110 16.61 24.14 -1.32
N LEU A 111 17.40 24.10 -2.39
CA LEU A 111 18.29 22.97 -2.70
C LEU A 111 19.39 22.77 -1.65
N GLN A 112 19.84 23.86 -1.02
CA GLN A 112 20.85 23.85 0.04
C GLN A 112 20.25 23.82 1.45
N ASN A 113 18.93 23.85 1.57
CA ASN A 113 18.20 23.98 2.82
C ASN A 113 18.61 25.19 3.70
N ARG A 114 18.87 26.34 3.06
CA ARG A 114 19.21 27.60 3.74
C ARG A 114 17.96 28.43 4.01
N VAL A 115 17.27 28.12 5.11
CA VAL A 115 16.03 28.80 5.53
C VAL A 115 16.24 30.30 5.78
N ASP A 116 17.42 30.69 6.30
CA ASP A 116 17.81 32.08 6.51
C ASP A 116 17.89 32.87 5.20
N LEU A 117 18.48 32.27 4.16
CA LEU A 117 18.49 32.84 2.82
C LEU A 117 17.08 32.89 2.24
N ALA A 118 16.30 31.81 2.35
CA ALA A 118 14.93 31.76 1.82
C ALA A 118 14.06 32.88 2.39
N LYS A 119 14.08 33.08 3.73
CA LYS A 119 13.38 34.18 4.41
C LYS A 119 13.78 35.56 3.86
N ALA A 120 15.08 35.78 3.65
CA ALA A 120 15.60 37.05 3.14
C ALA A 120 15.21 37.29 1.67
N VAL A 121 15.31 36.26 0.83
CA VAL A 121 14.95 36.32 -0.59
C VAL A 121 13.46 36.54 -0.78
N ILE A 122 12.60 35.81 -0.06
CA ILE A 122 11.13 36.01 -0.08
C ILE A 122 10.78 37.45 0.31
N ALA A 123 11.38 37.97 1.39
CA ALA A 123 11.14 39.34 1.85
C ALA A 123 11.60 40.39 0.82
N TYR A 124 12.63 40.09 0.04
CA TYR A 124 13.12 40.95 -1.04
C TYR A 124 12.23 40.89 -2.28
N GLU A 125 11.91 39.70 -2.78
CA GLU A 125 11.13 39.48 -4.01
C GLU A 125 9.67 39.93 -3.87
N THR A 126 9.07 39.76 -2.69
CA THR A 126 7.70 40.23 -2.41
C THR A 126 7.58 41.74 -2.63
N LYS A 127 8.60 42.52 -2.26
CA LYS A 127 8.62 43.98 -2.50
C LYS A 127 8.65 44.31 -3.99
N ARG A 128 9.15 43.41 -4.84
CA ARG A 128 9.31 43.57 -6.28
C ARG A 128 8.19 42.91 -7.10
N LYS A 129 7.23 42.21 -6.47
CA LYS A 129 6.13 41.47 -7.11
C LYS A 129 6.57 40.42 -8.15
N ALA A 130 7.71 39.76 -7.92
CA ALA A 130 8.29 38.79 -8.84
C ALA A 130 8.31 37.35 -8.27
N PHE A 131 7.51 37.08 -7.24
CA PHE A 131 7.58 35.84 -6.47
C PHE A 131 6.70 34.73 -7.07
N SER A 132 7.25 33.53 -7.24
CA SER A 132 6.51 32.30 -7.55
C SER A 132 7.12 31.12 -6.80
N SER A 133 6.30 30.40 -6.02
CA SER A 133 6.77 29.32 -5.13
C SER A 133 6.29 27.92 -5.51
N ALA A 134 5.55 27.76 -6.61
CA ALA A 134 4.88 26.49 -6.93
C ALA A 134 5.87 25.34 -7.18
N SER A 135 6.90 25.57 -8.00
CA SER A 135 7.97 24.59 -8.27
C SER A 135 8.79 24.26 -7.02
N LEU A 136 9.00 25.24 -6.13
CA LEU A 136 9.74 25.09 -4.88
C LEU A 136 8.98 24.25 -3.85
N LEU A 137 7.66 24.47 -3.73
CA LEU A 137 6.79 23.66 -2.88
C LEU A 137 6.86 22.20 -3.30
N TYR A 138 6.87 21.90 -4.59
CA TYR A 138 7.03 20.55 -5.10
C TYR A 138 8.33 19.89 -4.64
N ILE A 139 9.46 20.60 -4.74
CA ILE A 139 10.77 20.09 -4.28
C ILE A 139 10.71 19.76 -2.78
N VAL A 140 10.21 20.69 -1.97
CA VAL A 140 10.21 20.54 -0.51
C VAL A 140 9.24 19.44 -0.07
N THR A 141 8.01 19.43 -0.58
CA THR A 141 6.98 18.50 -0.12
C THR A 141 7.23 17.07 -0.60
N ILE A 142 7.76 16.86 -1.80
CA ILE A 142 7.91 15.51 -2.36
C ILE A 142 9.31 14.93 -2.14
N ARG A 143 10.37 15.75 -2.23
CA ARG A 143 11.75 15.24 -2.21
C ARG A 143 12.43 15.30 -0.86
N THR A 144 12.23 16.37 -0.09
CA THR A 144 13.02 16.61 1.13
C THR A 144 12.25 16.41 2.42
N GLY A 145 10.96 16.80 2.45
CA GLY A 145 10.16 16.83 3.67
C GLY A 145 10.71 17.79 4.72
N ASP A 146 11.40 18.86 4.29
CA ASP A 146 11.96 19.85 5.21
C ASP A 146 10.84 20.75 5.75
N LEU A 147 10.50 20.55 7.02
CA LEU A 147 9.37 21.21 7.67
C LEU A 147 9.61 22.71 7.86
N GLU A 148 10.84 23.13 8.14
CA GLU A 148 11.13 24.55 8.37
C GLU A 148 11.11 25.33 7.06
N MET A 149 11.70 24.75 6.01
CA MET A 149 11.63 25.31 4.65
C MET A 149 10.19 25.31 4.13
N LEU A 150 9.41 24.25 4.37
CA LEU A 150 8.00 24.20 3.98
C LEU A 150 7.21 25.31 4.65
N GLN A 151 7.37 25.47 5.97
CA GLN A 151 6.71 26.54 6.72
C GLN A 151 7.11 27.92 6.18
N CYS A 152 8.40 28.13 5.91
CA CYS A 152 8.92 29.37 5.33
C CYS A 152 8.25 29.71 3.98
N LEU A 153 8.06 28.71 3.10
CA LEU A 153 7.41 28.91 1.80
C LEU A 153 5.90 29.13 1.93
N LEU A 154 5.25 28.45 2.88
CA LEU A 154 3.80 28.60 3.12
C LEU A 154 3.43 29.94 3.75
N ASP A 155 4.30 30.49 4.61
CA ASP A 155 4.13 31.80 5.26
C ASP A 155 4.40 33.00 4.33
N ALA A 156 4.93 32.74 3.13
CA ALA A 156 5.19 33.79 2.15
C ALA A 156 3.89 34.51 1.73
N PRO A 157 3.92 35.84 1.57
CA PRO A 157 2.79 36.58 0.98
C PRO A 157 2.49 36.05 -0.43
N GLU A 158 1.20 35.89 -0.77
CA GLU A 158 0.78 35.27 -2.03
C GLU A 158 1.32 33.85 -2.24
N SER A 159 1.58 33.09 -1.15
CA SER A 159 2.11 31.72 -1.27
C SER A 159 1.24 30.86 -2.18
N ALA A 160 1.89 30.17 -3.12
CA ALA A 160 1.23 29.20 -3.99
C ALA A 160 0.74 27.96 -3.21
N GLY A 161 0.80 27.95 -1.87
CA GLY A 161 0.43 26.81 -1.03
C GLY A 161 -1.03 26.39 -1.25
N LYS A 162 -1.97 27.35 -1.29
CA LYS A 162 -3.38 27.02 -1.55
C LYS A 162 -3.59 26.50 -2.97
N ALA A 163 -3.02 27.16 -3.97
CA ALA A 163 -3.07 26.70 -5.35
C ALA A 163 -2.45 25.31 -5.50
N PHE A 164 -1.32 25.04 -4.85
CA PHE A 164 -0.64 23.75 -4.83
C PHE A 164 -1.55 22.63 -4.32
N VAL A 165 -2.38 22.87 -3.30
CA VAL A 165 -3.27 21.84 -2.75
C VAL A 165 -4.65 21.77 -3.44
N THR A 166 -5.04 22.75 -4.26
CA THR A 166 -6.37 22.78 -4.92
C THR A 166 -6.34 22.65 -6.44
N GLU A 167 -5.32 23.17 -7.09
CA GLU A 167 -5.21 23.21 -8.56
C GLU A 167 -4.53 21.94 -9.05
N LYS A 168 -5.12 21.32 -10.08
CA LYS A 168 -4.55 20.15 -10.72
C LYS A 168 -3.49 20.57 -11.74
N ASN A 169 -2.33 19.92 -11.67
CA ASN A 169 -1.35 19.94 -12.74
C ASN A 169 -1.37 18.55 -13.39
N ASP A 170 -1.65 18.50 -14.69
CA ASP A 170 -2.15 17.31 -15.38
C ASP A 170 -3.43 16.76 -14.71
N ASP A 171 -3.32 15.70 -13.90
CA ASP A 171 -4.46 14.98 -13.31
C ASP A 171 -4.53 15.09 -11.78
N LEU A 172 -3.44 15.50 -11.13
CA LEU A 172 -3.28 15.50 -9.67
C LEU A 172 -3.04 16.92 -9.14
N THR A 173 -3.59 17.21 -7.97
CA THR A 173 -3.15 18.35 -7.15
C THR A 173 -1.76 18.07 -6.56
N GLY A 174 -1.05 19.12 -6.15
CA GLY A 174 0.23 18.96 -5.46
C GLY A 174 0.11 18.19 -4.14
N LEU A 175 -1.05 18.22 -3.47
CA LEU A 175 -1.32 17.41 -2.27
C LEU A 175 -1.47 15.92 -2.62
N GLU A 176 -2.16 15.60 -3.71
CA GLU A 176 -2.28 14.24 -4.24
C GLU A 176 -0.94 13.68 -4.70
N ASP A 177 -0.15 14.48 -5.44
CA ASP A 177 1.17 14.08 -5.89
C ASP A 177 2.15 13.90 -4.72
N PHE A 178 2.08 14.76 -3.70
CA PHE A 178 2.75 14.57 -2.42
C PHE A 178 2.40 13.23 -1.78
N ALA A 179 1.10 12.91 -1.67
CA ALA A 179 0.68 11.65 -1.06
C ALA A 179 1.28 10.46 -1.82
N GLN A 180 1.21 10.49 -3.15
CA GLN A 180 1.69 9.42 -4.04
C GLN A 180 3.21 9.24 -4.02
N ASN A 181 3.98 10.33 -4.08
CA ASN A 181 5.41 10.26 -4.43
C ASN A 181 6.36 10.48 -3.25
N ALA A 182 5.92 11.14 -2.15
CA ALA A 182 6.80 11.40 -1.02
C ALA A 182 7.20 10.09 -0.32
N SER A 183 8.52 9.84 -0.22
CA SER A 183 9.11 8.56 0.22
C SER A 183 10.02 8.67 1.44
N TYR A 184 10.14 9.86 2.03
CA TYR A 184 10.89 10.08 3.26
C TYR A 184 10.13 9.58 4.51
N GLU A 185 10.78 9.66 5.67
CA GLU A 185 10.30 9.13 6.94
C GLU A 185 8.84 9.49 7.26
N VAL A 186 8.07 8.49 7.76
CA VAL A 186 6.63 8.62 8.05
C VAL A 186 6.30 9.81 8.96
N GLY A 187 7.11 10.09 9.98
CA GLY A 187 6.89 11.22 10.88
C GLY A 187 6.94 12.56 10.15
N LYS A 188 7.91 12.74 9.23
CA LYS A 188 8.00 13.93 8.38
C LYS A 188 6.85 13.98 7.38
N LYS A 189 6.46 12.85 6.78
CA LYS A 189 5.35 12.79 5.83
C LYS A 189 4.03 13.18 6.50
N VAL A 190 3.77 12.69 7.70
CA VAL A 190 2.61 13.09 8.50
C VAL A 190 2.64 14.58 8.85
N ALA A 191 3.80 15.14 9.21
CA ALA A 191 3.91 16.56 9.50
C ALA A 191 3.66 17.44 8.26
N CYS A 192 4.25 17.09 7.10
CA CYS A 192 3.97 17.78 5.83
C CYS A 192 2.50 17.68 5.45
N PHE A 193 1.91 16.49 5.56
CA PHE A 193 0.48 16.29 5.31
C PHE A 193 -0.37 17.23 6.17
N LYS A 194 -0.10 17.33 7.48
CA LYS A 194 -0.84 18.23 8.38
C LYS A 194 -0.72 19.69 7.93
N MET A 195 0.49 20.16 7.64
CA MET A 195 0.72 21.55 7.20
C MET A 195 -0.08 21.86 5.93
N LEU A 196 -0.03 20.97 4.94
CA LEU A 196 -0.74 21.16 3.66
C LEU A 196 -2.25 21.01 3.81
N PHE A 197 -2.73 20.00 4.55
CA PHE A 197 -4.15 19.75 4.78
C PHE A 197 -4.81 20.88 5.58
N ASN A 198 -4.07 21.50 6.51
CA ASN A 198 -4.54 22.64 7.29
C ASN A 198 -4.82 23.88 6.41
N LEU A 199 -4.21 23.99 5.22
CA LEU A 199 -4.51 25.06 4.26
C LEU A 199 -5.94 24.94 3.70
N LEU A 200 -6.44 23.70 3.59
CA LEU A 200 -7.80 23.39 3.14
C LEU A 200 -8.80 23.36 4.30
N HIS A 201 -8.38 22.85 5.46
CA HIS A 201 -9.22 22.63 6.62
C HIS A 201 -8.64 23.28 7.89
N PRO A 202 -8.66 24.64 8.00
CA PRO A 202 -8.09 25.34 9.15
C PRO A 202 -8.68 24.87 10.47
N ILE A 203 -7.85 24.69 11.49
CA ILE A 203 -8.30 24.36 12.86
C ILE A 203 -7.52 25.16 13.89
N ALA A 204 -8.18 25.55 14.98
CA ALA A 204 -7.54 26.29 16.07
C ALA A 204 -6.68 25.38 16.97
N ASN A 205 -7.04 24.10 17.11
CA ASN A 205 -6.31 23.13 17.92
C ASN A 205 -6.18 21.80 17.17
N GLU A 206 -4.96 21.43 16.80
CA GLU A 206 -4.70 20.17 16.10
C GLU A 206 -4.99 18.94 16.96
N ALA A 207 -4.87 19.04 18.29
CA ALA A 207 -5.11 17.91 19.19
C ALA A 207 -6.57 17.43 19.14
N SER A 208 -7.51 18.27 18.72
CA SER A 208 -8.92 17.94 18.52
C SER A 208 -9.27 17.51 17.10
N ARG A 209 -8.28 17.33 16.21
CA ARG A 209 -8.56 16.92 14.82
C ARG A 209 -9.19 15.52 14.80
N ARG A 210 -10.35 15.44 14.12
CA ARG A 210 -10.94 14.19 13.63
C ARG A 210 -11.14 14.35 12.13
N TYR A 211 -10.52 13.48 11.34
CA TYR A 211 -10.58 13.59 9.89
C TYR A 211 -11.89 13.03 9.36
N ASN A 212 -12.50 13.71 8.39
CA ASN A 212 -13.59 13.15 7.64
C ASN A 212 -13.05 12.22 6.54
N VAL A 213 -13.65 11.05 6.35
CA VAL A 213 -13.19 10.07 5.35
C VAL A 213 -13.21 10.68 3.95
N ASN A 214 -14.19 11.54 3.64
CA ASN A 214 -14.29 12.19 2.32
C ASN A 214 -13.07 13.06 1.99
N ASP A 215 -12.47 13.69 3.00
CA ASP A 215 -11.37 14.62 2.80
C ASP A 215 -10.01 13.90 2.69
N ILE A 216 -9.91 12.67 3.21
CA ILE A 216 -8.63 11.94 3.33
C ILE A 216 -8.56 10.67 2.49
N LEU A 217 -9.67 10.20 1.92
CA LEU A 217 -9.71 8.90 1.21
C LEU A 217 -8.70 8.85 0.05
N THR A 218 -8.68 9.90 -0.78
CA THR A 218 -7.73 10.00 -1.89
C THR A 218 -6.28 9.97 -1.39
N MET A 219 -5.99 10.70 -0.31
CA MET A 219 -4.65 10.74 0.30
C MET A 219 -4.23 9.38 0.86
N ALA A 220 -5.16 8.69 1.54
CA ALA A 220 -4.96 7.38 2.10
C ALA A 220 -4.60 6.36 1.00
N LEU A 221 -5.33 6.37 -0.11
CA LEU A 221 -5.13 5.46 -1.22
C LEU A 221 -3.82 5.74 -1.99
N LEU A 222 -3.56 7.01 -2.33
CA LEU A 222 -2.34 7.38 -3.06
C LEU A 222 -1.08 7.13 -2.23
N SER A 223 -1.12 7.36 -0.92
CA SER A 223 0.05 7.23 -0.07
C SER A 223 0.45 5.80 0.27
N PHE A 224 -0.40 4.80 -0.01
CA PHE A 224 -0.16 3.41 0.40
C PHE A 224 1.25 2.89 0.01
N VAL A 225 1.76 3.29 -1.15
CA VAL A 225 3.15 3.06 -1.57
C VAL A 225 3.73 4.39 -2.04
N PRO A 226 4.89 4.85 -1.54
CA PRO A 226 5.90 4.10 -0.78
C PRO A 226 5.80 4.22 0.76
N VAL A 227 5.14 5.25 1.28
CA VAL A 227 5.01 5.50 2.73
C VAL A 227 3.57 5.89 3.05
N SER A 228 2.85 4.97 3.67
CA SER A 228 1.42 5.07 3.94
C SER A 228 1.07 6.12 5.01
N LEU A 229 0.06 6.93 4.72
CA LEU A 229 -0.59 7.81 5.71
C LEU A 229 -1.74 7.11 6.46
N ILE A 230 -2.14 5.91 6.04
CA ILE A 230 -3.28 5.21 6.63
C ILE A 230 -3.10 4.97 8.14
N PRO A 231 -1.95 4.49 8.65
CA PRO A 231 -1.76 4.30 10.09
C PRO A 231 -2.03 5.58 10.89
N HIS A 232 -1.59 6.74 10.40
CA HIS A 232 -1.84 8.03 11.05
C HIS A 232 -3.34 8.36 11.12
N PHE A 233 -4.09 8.09 10.05
CA PHE A 233 -5.54 8.31 10.04
C PHE A 233 -6.26 7.38 11.02
N ILE A 234 -5.84 6.12 11.11
CA ILE A 234 -6.38 5.14 12.05
C ILE A 234 -6.10 5.54 13.49
N GLU A 235 -4.86 5.89 13.83
CA GLU A 235 -4.47 6.36 15.17
C GLU A 235 -5.26 7.62 15.58
N THR A 236 -5.57 8.49 14.62
CA THR A 236 -6.36 9.69 14.89
C THR A 236 -7.82 9.34 15.17
N GLU A 237 -8.44 8.46 14.37
CA GLU A 237 -9.83 8.04 14.55
C GLU A 237 -10.01 7.17 15.81
N GLN A 238 -9.02 6.36 16.19
CA GLN A 238 -9.05 5.52 17.39
C GLN A 238 -9.34 6.32 18.67
N LYS A 239 -8.92 7.60 18.74
CA LYS A 239 -9.20 8.49 19.88
C LYS A 239 -10.68 8.79 20.08
N TRP A 240 -11.47 8.66 19.00
CA TRP A 240 -12.90 8.98 18.96
C TRP A 240 -13.79 7.73 18.89
N GLU A 241 -13.21 6.54 18.73
CA GLU A 241 -13.96 5.30 18.60
C GLU A 241 -14.33 4.73 19.98
N GLU A 242 -15.63 4.66 20.24
CA GLU A 242 -16.20 4.16 21.49
C GLU A 242 -16.55 2.67 21.42
N ARG A 243 -16.74 2.12 20.21
CA ARG A 243 -17.09 0.71 20.02
C ARG A 243 -15.85 -0.15 20.24
N ALA A 244 -15.80 -0.83 21.39
CA ALA A 244 -14.68 -1.70 21.77
C ALA A 244 -14.22 -2.68 20.66
N PRO A 245 -15.12 -3.35 19.89
CA PRO A 245 -14.69 -4.24 18.81
C PRO A 245 -13.94 -3.52 17.68
N ILE A 246 -14.37 -2.31 17.31
CA ILE A 246 -13.76 -1.52 16.22
C ILE A 246 -12.43 -0.93 16.69
N ARG A 247 -12.39 -0.41 17.91
CA ARG A 247 -11.16 0.11 18.52
C ARG A 247 -10.07 -0.95 18.58
N SER A 248 -10.41 -2.19 18.95
CA SER A 248 -9.48 -3.31 18.96
C SER A 248 -8.94 -3.67 17.57
N LEU A 249 -9.72 -3.45 16.50
CA LEU A 249 -9.24 -3.60 15.12
C LEU A 249 -8.27 -2.47 14.75
N TYR A 250 -8.60 -1.22 15.09
CA TYR A 250 -7.70 -0.08 14.89
C TYR A 250 -6.38 -0.20 15.66
N GLU A 251 -6.34 -0.92 16.77
CA GLU A 251 -5.09 -1.18 17.52
C GLU A 251 -4.19 -2.22 16.84
N ARG A 252 -4.77 -3.19 16.10
CA ARG A 252 -4.01 -4.35 15.59
C ARG A 252 -3.70 -4.29 14.09
N LEU A 253 -4.59 -3.69 13.29
CA LEU A 253 -4.44 -3.66 11.82
C LEU A 253 -3.33 -2.73 11.29
N PRO A 254 -3.05 -1.55 11.86
CA PRO A 254 -2.01 -0.65 11.34
C PRO A 254 -0.58 -1.22 11.33
N HIS A 255 -0.36 -2.40 11.90
CA HIS A 255 0.90 -3.13 11.88
C HIS A 255 1.00 -4.03 10.63
N GLY A 256 0.99 -3.45 9.43
CA GLY A 256 1.16 -4.16 8.16
C GLY A 256 -0.13 -4.50 7.41
N PHE A 257 -1.30 -4.21 7.97
CA PHE A 257 -2.61 -4.43 7.35
C PHE A 257 -3.33 -3.13 7.01
N ASP A 258 -2.59 -2.11 6.56
CA ASP A 258 -3.08 -0.75 6.28
C ASP A 258 -4.37 -0.70 5.46
N LEU A 259 -4.49 -1.50 4.40
CA LEU A 259 -5.64 -1.44 3.50
C LEU A 259 -6.86 -2.15 4.10
N LEU A 260 -6.63 -3.19 4.91
CA LEU A 260 -7.68 -3.78 5.75
C LEU A 260 -8.11 -2.77 6.84
N ALA A 261 -7.18 -2.00 7.41
CA ALA A 261 -7.50 -0.92 8.35
C ALA A 261 -8.30 0.21 7.67
N LEU A 262 -7.93 0.59 6.44
CA LEU A 262 -8.67 1.56 5.62
C LEU A 262 -10.10 1.09 5.34
N THR A 263 -10.31 -0.21 5.17
CA THR A 263 -11.66 -0.79 5.03
C THR A 263 -12.49 -0.51 6.28
N VAL A 264 -11.92 -0.70 7.48
CA VAL A 264 -12.59 -0.37 8.74
C VAL A 264 -12.87 1.13 8.83
N LEU A 265 -11.89 1.98 8.49
CA LEU A 265 -12.04 3.44 8.48
C LEU A 265 -13.16 3.91 7.55
N CYS A 266 -13.25 3.38 6.34
CA CYS A 266 -14.26 3.76 5.36
C CYS A 266 -15.67 3.32 5.75
N GLU A 267 -15.82 2.28 6.58
CA GLU A 267 -17.12 1.80 7.07
C GLU A 267 -17.55 2.44 8.40
N CYS A 268 -16.58 2.74 9.28
CA CYS A 268 -16.86 3.17 10.65
C CYS A 268 -16.57 4.65 10.92
N GLY A 269 -15.68 5.26 10.14
CA GLY A 269 -15.27 6.65 10.29
C GLY A 269 -16.34 7.66 9.87
N PRO A 270 -16.17 8.93 10.27
CA PRO A 270 -17.13 9.99 9.98
C PRO A 270 -17.13 10.35 8.49
N VAL A 271 -18.32 10.51 7.94
CA VAL A 271 -18.57 10.97 6.56
C VAL A 271 -19.50 12.17 6.59
N THR A 272 -19.30 13.14 5.69
CA THR A 272 -20.20 14.29 5.49
C THR A 272 -21.31 14.01 4.48
N VAL A 273 -21.18 12.95 3.71
CA VAL A 273 -22.10 12.51 2.66
C VAL A 273 -22.65 11.11 2.95
N GLU A 274 -23.61 10.66 2.15
CA GLU A 274 -24.05 9.26 2.18
C GLU A 274 -22.88 8.34 1.85
N ARG A 275 -22.70 7.27 2.63
CA ARG A 275 -21.49 6.44 2.56
C ARG A 275 -21.27 5.82 1.18
N GLU A 276 -22.34 5.48 0.46
CA GLU A 276 -22.32 4.96 -0.92
C GLU A 276 -21.62 5.91 -1.91
N GLN A 277 -21.55 7.21 -1.61
CA GLN A 277 -20.85 8.19 -2.44
C GLN A 277 -19.32 8.06 -2.38
N LEU A 278 -18.78 7.21 -1.50
CA LEU A 278 -17.37 6.82 -1.52
C LEU A 278 -17.04 5.83 -2.64
N GLU A 279 -18.03 5.09 -3.16
CA GLU A 279 -17.79 4.00 -4.13
C GLU A 279 -17.15 4.48 -5.44
N PRO A 280 -17.57 5.59 -6.08
CA PRO A 280 -16.94 6.06 -7.31
C PRO A 280 -15.43 6.32 -7.14
N THR A 281 -15.04 6.96 -6.04
CA THR A 281 -13.61 7.22 -5.74
C THR A 281 -12.85 5.92 -5.51
N LEU A 282 -13.43 4.98 -4.76
CA LEU A 282 -12.81 3.66 -4.55
C LEU A 282 -12.64 2.90 -5.86
N GLU A 283 -13.66 2.88 -6.72
CA GLU A 283 -13.65 2.18 -8.00
C GLU A 283 -12.65 2.80 -8.99
N GLU A 284 -12.58 4.13 -9.05
CA GLU A 284 -11.66 4.87 -9.92
C GLU A 284 -10.20 4.65 -9.49
N MET A 285 -9.91 4.82 -8.20
CA MET A 285 -8.55 4.80 -7.69
C MET A 285 -7.98 3.40 -7.47
N CYS A 286 -8.84 2.38 -7.32
CA CYS A 286 -8.42 1.01 -7.05
C CYS A 286 -8.84 0.06 -8.20
N PRO A 287 -8.20 0.16 -9.38
CA PRO A 287 -8.42 -0.81 -10.44
C PRO A 287 -8.02 -2.21 -9.96
N LYS A 288 -8.52 -3.26 -10.63
CA LYS A 288 -8.29 -4.67 -10.22
C LYS A 288 -6.83 -5.03 -9.92
N GLN A 289 -5.87 -4.39 -10.61
CA GLN A 289 -4.44 -4.61 -10.37
C GLN A 289 -3.98 -4.09 -9.01
N PHE A 290 -4.57 -3.01 -8.51
CA PHE A 290 -4.29 -2.44 -7.19
C PHE A 290 -4.99 -3.23 -6.07
N GLN A 291 -6.17 -3.78 -6.35
CA GLN A 291 -6.92 -4.62 -5.39
C GLN A 291 -6.13 -5.85 -4.91
N ARG A 292 -5.08 -6.27 -5.63
CA ARG A 292 -4.17 -7.34 -5.20
C ARG A 292 -3.52 -7.07 -3.83
N PHE A 293 -3.38 -5.81 -3.42
CA PHE A 293 -2.74 -5.47 -2.14
C PHE A 293 -3.61 -5.85 -0.94
N TRP A 294 -4.95 -5.79 -1.06
CA TRP A 294 -5.85 -6.36 -0.05
C TRP A 294 -5.69 -7.86 0.07
N TYR A 295 -5.60 -8.55 -1.07
CA TYR A 295 -5.34 -9.99 -1.12
C TYR A 295 -4.06 -10.36 -0.36
N VAL A 296 -2.95 -9.66 -0.60
CA VAL A 296 -1.66 -9.96 0.05
C VAL A 296 -1.76 -9.80 1.57
N GLN A 297 -2.36 -8.71 2.05
CA GLN A 297 -2.56 -8.47 3.49
C GLN A 297 -3.48 -9.52 4.14
N LEU A 298 -4.54 -9.92 3.44
CA LEU A 298 -5.46 -10.95 3.93
C LEU A 298 -4.82 -12.35 3.93
N GLU A 299 -4.02 -12.68 2.92
CA GLU A 299 -3.25 -13.93 2.86
C GLU A 299 -2.26 -14.01 4.03
N GLU A 300 -1.55 -12.92 4.31
CA GLU A 300 -0.62 -12.82 5.45
C GLU A 300 -1.34 -12.98 6.80
N MET A 301 -2.47 -12.29 7.01
CA MET A 301 -3.27 -12.43 8.22
C MET A 301 -3.77 -13.88 8.42
N PHE A 302 -4.20 -14.53 7.33
CA PHE A 302 -4.62 -15.94 7.35
C PHE A 302 -3.47 -16.89 7.69
N LEU A 303 -2.30 -16.70 7.07
CA LEU A 303 -1.13 -17.54 7.31
C LEU A 303 -0.64 -17.42 8.76
N ASN A 304 -0.59 -16.20 9.30
CA ASN A 304 -0.19 -15.95 10.69
C ASN A 304 -1.13 -16.63 11.70
N ALA A 305 -2.43 -16.74 11.41
CA ALA A 305 -3.39 -17.44 12.25
C ALA A 305 -3.18 -18.98 12.28
N ILE A 306 -2.55 -19.55 11.24
CA ILE A 306 -2.34 -20.99 11.12
C ILE A 306 -0.96 -21.37 11.64
N LYS A 307 0.06 -20.68 11.16
CA LYS A 307 1.47 -20.92 11.45
C LYS A 307 2.18 -19.56 11.34
N PRO A 308 2.36 -18.83 12.45
CA PRO A 308 3.10 -17.59 12.46
C PRO A 308 4.47 -17.84 11.82
N GLU A 309 4.92 -16.93 10.96
CA GLU A 309 6.31 -16.96 10.51
C GLU A 309 7.23 -16.98 11.74
N LEU A 310 8.37 -17.68 11.65
CA LEU A 310 9.37 -17.87 12.71
C LEU A 310 10.10 -16.57 13.12
N ASN A 311 9.45 -15.42 13.07
CA ASN A 311 10.00 -14.16 13.54
C ASN A 311 9.62 -13.97 15.01
N GLU A 312 10.63 -13.90 15.88
CA GLU A 312 10.49 -13.73 17.34
C GLU A 312 9.76 -12.43 17.75
N ALA A 313 9.48 -11.53 16.81
CA ALA A 313 8.81 -10.23 17.02
C ALA A 313 7.35 -10.16 16.52
N GLY A 314 6.81 -11.22 15.92
CA GLY A 314 5.42 -11.25 15.41
C GLY A 314 4.38 -11.62 16.47
N PRO A 315 3.07 -11.39 16.21
CA PRO A 315 2.01 -11.80 17.12
C PRO A 315 2.02 -13.32 17.29
N SER A 316 1.70 -13.79 18.50
CA SER A 316 1.54 -15.22 18.75
C SER A 316 0.38 -15.80 17.92
N GLN A 317 0.42 -17.10 17.61
CA GLN A 317 -0.65 -17.75 16.84
C GLN A 317 -2.07 -17.47 17.38
N PRO A 318 -2.33 -17.53 18.71
CA PRO A 318 -3.64 -17.20 19.25
C PRO A 318 -4.07 -15.75 18.99
N GLU A 319 -3.13 -14.79 19.10
CA GLU A 319 -3.41 -13.37 18.83
C GLU A 319 -3.71 -13.13 17.35
N ALA A 320 -2.96 -13.77 16.45
CA ALA A 320 -3.19 -13.70 15.01
C ALA A 320 -4.54 -14.32 14.62
N LEU A 321 -4.91 -15.46 15.22
CA LEU A 321 -6.22 -16.08 15.01
C LEU A 321 -7.35 -15.18 15.53
N GLN A 322 -7.18 -14.56 16.70
CA GLN A 322 -8.17 -13.63 17.25
C GLN A 322 -8.38 -12.41 16.33
N LEU A 323 -7.29 -11.86 15.76
CA LEU A 323 -7.40 -10.78 14.79
C LEU A 323 -8.21 -11.18 13.55
N LEU A 324 -7.94 -12.38 13.01
CA LEU A 324 -8.68 -12.93 11.87
C LEU A 324 -10.18 -13.13 12.20
N GLU A 325 -10.50 -13.62 13.40
CA GLU A 325 -11.88 -13.80 13.87
C GLU A 325 -12.61 -12.46 14.00
N ASP A 326 -11.99 -11.47 14.63
CA ASP A 326 -12.58 -10.16 14.86
C ASP A 326 -12.81 -9.43 13.52
N TYR A 327 -11.85 -9.53 12.60
CA TYR A 327 -11.98 -8.97 11.27
C TYR A 327 -13.09 -9.67 10.48
N ALA A 328 -13.17 -11.00 10.54
CA ALA A 328 -14.24 -11.76 9.90
C ALA A 328 -15.62 -11.38 10.45
N GLN A 329 -15.75 -11.15 11.77
CA GLN A 329 -16.98 -10.65 12.36
C GLN A 329 -17.34 -9.25 11.84
N PHE A 330 -16.35 -8.36 11.74
CA PHE A 330 -16.52 -7.02 11.18
C PHE A 330 -16.99 -7.05 9.71
N THR A 331 -16.51 -7.99 8.88
CA THR A 331 -16.94 -8.04 7.46
C THR A 331 -18.46 -8.21 7.27
N ARG A 332 -19.17 -8.72 8.27
CA ARG A 332 -20.64 -8.83 8.25
C ARG A 332 -21.36 -7.49 8.34
N THR A 333 -20.68 -6.44 8.83
CA THR A 333 -21.23 -5.10 8.97
C THR A 333 -20.89 -4.19 7.79
N ILE A 334 -20.08 -4.65 6.83
CA ILE A 334 -19.66 -3.88 5.65
C ILE A 334 -20.88 -3.54 4.79
N THR A 335 -21.03 -2.26 4.50
CA THR A 335 -22.13 -1.71 3.71
C THR A 335 -21.73 -1.45 2.26
N LEU A 336 -20.49 -1.02 2.01
CA LEU A 336 -19.98 -0.65 0.69
C LEU A 336 -19.83 -1.87 -0.24
N GLY A 337 -20.40 -1.78 -1.44
CA GLY A 337 -20.35 -2.81 -2.47
C GLY A 337 -18.93 -3.09 -2.95
N PHE A 338 -18.12 -2.03 -3.11
CA PHE A 338 -16.69 -2.12 -3.40
C PHE A 338 -15.96 -3.09 -2.46
N PHE A 339 -16.02 -2.88 -1.14
CA PHE A 339 -15.28 -3.72 -0.19
C PHE A 339 -15.80 -5.15 -0.11
N ARG A 340 -17.12 -5.38 -0.29
CA ARG A 340 -17.66 -6.75 -0.41
C ARG A 340 -17.05 -7.49 -1.60
N THR A 341 -16.87 -6.80 -2.73
CA THR A 341 -16.24 -7.36 -3.92
C THR A 341 -14.75 -7.62 -3.71
N VAL A 342 -14.02 -6.62 -3.20
CA VAL A 342 -12.58 -6.72 -2.94
C VAL A 342 -12.28 -7.84 -1.94
N LEU A 343 -13.04 -7.96 -0.85
CA LEU A 343 -12.83 -8.99 0.15
C LEU A 343 -13.13 -10.39 -0.38
N ARG A 344 -14.20 -10.55 -1.17
CA ARG A 344 -14.51 -11.83 -1.82
C ARG A 344 -13.36 -12.28 -2.72
N ASP A 345 -12.89 -11.38 -3.57
CA ASP A 345 -11.80 -11.64 -4.51
C ASP A 345 -10.47 -11.88 -3.75
N SER A 346 -10.28 -11.17 -2.62
CA SER A 346 -9.13 -11.34 -1.72
C SER A 346 -9.13 -12.69 -1.01
N VAL A 347 -10.28 -13.17 -0.53
CA VAL A 347 -10.39 -14.52 0.07
C VAL A 347 -10.10 -15.58 -0.99
N GLN A 348 -10.66 -15.45 -2.19
CA GLN A 348 -10.36 -16.36 -3.28
C GLN A 348 -8.88 -16.35 -3.64
N GLY A 349 -8.25 -15.17 -3.69
CA GLY A 349 -6.81 -15.00 -3.86
C GLY A 349 -6.01 -15.70 -2.76
N ALA A 350 -6.32 -15.41 -1.49
CA ALA A 350 -5.65 -15.92 -0.29
C ALA A 350 -5.73 -17.44 -0.18
N LEU A 351 -6.83 -18.05 -0.60
CA LEU A 351 -6.96 -19.51 -0.59
C LEU A 351 -6.36 -20.14 -1.85
N CYS A 352 -6.32 -19.45 -2.99
CA CYS A 352 -5.83 -20.02 -4.26
C CYS A 352 -4.36 -19.67 -4.59
N GLY A 353 -3.73 -18.80 -3.80
CA GLY A 353 -2.38 -18.27 -3.98
C GLY A 353 -1.29 -19.35 -3.88
N PRO A 354 -0.05 -19.05 -4.33
CA PRO A 354 1.06 -19.98 -4.18
C PRO A 354 1.54 -20.06 -2.72
N ARG A 355 1.43 -18.97 -1.94
CA ARG A 355 1.85 -18.91 -0.52
C ARG A 355 0.89 -19.63 0.41
N SER A 356 -0.38 -19.75 0.03
CA SER A 356 -1.40 -20.56 0.74
C SER A 356 -1.12 -22.06 0.73
N MET A 357 -0.04 -22.49 0.06
CA MET A 357 0.50 -23.85 0.10
C MET A 357 1.79 -23.98 0.95
N PRO A 358 1.83 -23.52 2.22
CA PRO A 358 3.09 -23.47 3.00
C PRO A 358 3.50 -24.81 3.63
N MET A 359 2.88 -25.94 3.26
CA MET A 359 3.01 -27.19 4.02
C MET A 359 3.87 -28.27 3.38
N TYR A 360 4.49 -28.01 2.22
CA TYR A 360 5.32 -29.00 1.50
C TYR A 360 6.69 -28.47 1.06
N GLU A 361 7.18 -27.40 1.67
CA GLU A 361 8.60 -27.03 1.59
C GLU A 361 9.39 -27.81 2.65
N GLY A 362 9.58 -29.10 2.41
CA GLY A 362 10.33 -30.00 3.29
C GLY A 362 11.01 -31.13 2.51
N LYS A 363 12.30 -31.35 2.80
CA LYS A 363 13.24 -32.30 2.20
C LYS A 363 12.73 -33.77 2.11
N PRO A 364 13.34 -34.64 1.26
CA PRO A 364 12.77 -35.87 0.70
C PRO A 364 12.46 -37.03 1.66
N ASP A 365 12.75 -36.90 2.95
CA ASP A 365 12.65 -38.01 3.90
C ASP A 365 11.26 -38.03 4.57
N GLN A 366 10.28 -38.44 3.77
CA GLN A 366 8.89 -38.84 4.07
C GLN A 366 8.35 -38.61 5.51
N PRO A 367 7.88 -37.39 5.85
CA PRO A 367 6.86 -37.25 6.89
C PRO A 367 5.50 -37.66 6.30
N SER A 368 4.77 -38.56 6.99
CA SER A 368 3.39 -38.86 6.59
C SER A 368 2.50 -37.66 6.83
N VAL A 369 1.51 -37.44 5.97
CA VAL A 369 0.51 -36.36 6.16
C VAL A 369 -0.23 -36.54 7.49
N LEU A 370 -0.34 -37.78 7.96
CA LEU A 370 -0.90 -38.16 9.26
C LEU A 370 -0.06 -37.73 10.47
N LYS A 371 1.25 -37.47 10.30
CA LYS A 371 2.13 -36.94 11.33
C LYS A 371 2.14 -35.40 11.36
N MET A 372 1.63 -34.76 10.31
CA MET A 372 1.43 -33.32 10.30
C MET A 372 0.16 -33.01 11.11
N GLU A 373 0.21 -32.07 12.05
CA GLU A 373 -0.98 -31.50 12.71
C GLU A 373 -1.76 -30.59 11.74
N LEU A 374 -2.07 -31.13 10.56
CA LEU A 374 -2.52 -30.40 9.37
C LEU A 374 -3.87 -29.71 9.58
N TYR A 375 -4.73 -30.32 10.40
CA TYR A 375 -6.08 -29.84 10.73
C TYR A 375 -6.23 -29.53 12.21
N SER A 376 -5.28 -28.74 12.74
CA SER A 376 -5.44 -28.15 14.06
C SER A 376 -6.76 -27.37 14.16
N LEU A 377 -7.26 -27.21 15.39
CA LEU A 377 -8.47 -26.43 15.64
C LEU A 377 -8.34 -25.00 15.08
N SER A 378 -7.15 -24.40 15.20
CA SER A 378 -6.83 -23.07 14.67
C SER A 378 -6.98 -22.99 13.15
N TYR A 379 -6.53 -24.00 12.41
CA TYR A 379 -6.67 -24.04 10.95
C TYR A 379 -8.14 -24.11 10.52
N LEU A 380 -8.93 -25.00 11.14
CA LEU A 380 -10.36 -25.11 10.83
C LEU A 380 -11.11 -23.81 11.15
N ARG A 381 -10.74 -23.15 12.24
CA ARG A 381 -11.27 -21.86 12.64
C ARG A 381 -10.89 -20.74 11.67
N ALA A 382 -9.64 -20.72 11.20
CA ALA A 382 -9.20 -19.76 10.18
C ALA A 382 -9.99 -19.93 8.87
N ILE A 383 -10.25 -21.17 8.43
CA ILE A 383 -11.11 -21.44 7.26
C ILE A 383 -12.54 -20.94 7.49
N GLU A 384 -13.10 -21.12 8.69
CA GLU A 384 -14.42 -20.57 9.06
C GLU A 384 -14.48 -19.04 8.96
N CYS A 385 -13.40 -18.36 9.33
CA CYS A 385 -13.27 -16.92 9.19
C CYS A 385 -13.21 -16.51 7.71
N MET A 386 -12.39 -17.17 6.90
CA MET A 386 -12.31 -16.93 5.46
C MET A 386 -13.67 -17.14 4.78
N MET A 387 -14.41 -18.19 5.16
CA MET A 387 -15.76 -18.44 4.68
C MET A 387 -16.74 -17.33 5.05
N THR A 388 -16.64 -16.82 6.28
CA THR A 388 -17.45 -15.70 6.74
C THR A 388 -17.21 -14.45 5.88
N MET A 389 -15.94 -14.13 5.61
CA MET A 389 -15.57 -12.97 4.78
C MET A 389 -15.96 -13.13 3.31
N TYR A 390 -15.90 -14.35 2.76
CA TYR A 390 -16.29 -14.62 1.38
C TYR A 390 -17.80 -14.41 1.14
N ASN A 391 -18.62 -14.68 2.16
CA ASN A 391 -20.06 -14.44 2.18
C ASN A 391 -20.82 -14.99 0.95
N GLN A 392 -20.41 -16.17 0.48
CA GLN A 392 -21.01 -16.94 -0.62
C GLN A 392 -20.85 -18.44 -0.32
N PRO A 393 -21.56 -19.34 -1.04
CA PRO A 393 -21.41 -20.78 -0.86
C PRO A 393 -19.96 -21.24 -1.03
N ALA A 394 -19.52 -22.18 -0.19
CA ALA A 394 -18.15 -22.73 -0.25
C ALA A 394 -17.85 -23.41 -1.59
N ASP A 395 -18.91 -23.85 -2.30
CA ASP A 395 -18.84 -24.41 -3.65
C ASP A 395 -18.01 -23.52 -4.60
N SER A 396 -18.21 -22.20 -4.57
CA SER A 396 -17.49 -21.28 -5.47
C SER A 396 -16.00 -21.18 -5.14
N ILE A 397 -15.61 -21.27 -3.85
CA ILE A 397 -14.19 -21.32 -3.45
C ILE A 397 -13.59 -22.66 -3.90
N VAL A 398 -14.27 -23.78 -3.65
CA VAL A 398 -13.76 -25.10 -4.02
C VAL A 398 -13.61 -25.21 -5.54
N GLU A 399 -14.59 -24.74 -6.30
CA GLU A 399 -14.51 -24.66 -7.76
C GLU A 399 -13.32 -23.81 -8.21
N ALA A 400 -13.12 -22.63 -7.61
CA ALA A 400 -11.97 -21.77 -7.93
C ALA A 400 -10.61 -22.42 -7.61
N VAL A 401 -10.51 -23.12 -6.48
CA VAL A 401 -9.28 -23.84 -6.10
C VAL A 401 -9.00 -24.98 -7.09
N ILE A 402 -10.03 -25.72 -7.50
CA ILE A 402 -9.92 -26.83 -8.47
C ILE A 402 -9.62 -26.32 -9.88
N ALA A 403 -10.25 -25.23 -10.31
CA ALA A 403 -10.11 -24.71 -11.67
C ALA A 403 -8.71 -24.14 -11.96
N ARG A 404 -7.94 -23.78 -10.94
CA ARG A 404 -6.58 -23.22 -11.08
C ARG A 404 -5.59 -24.21 -11.69
N ASP A 405 -5.56 -25.44 -11.17
CA ASP A 405 -4.69 -26.52 -11.62
C ASP A 405 -5.22 -27.86 -11.11
N ASP A 406 -4.68 -28.97 -11.61
CA ASP A 406 -5.06 -30.32 -11.20
C ASP A 406 -4.12 -30.91 -10.13
N ARG A 407 -3.33 -30.07 -9.43
CA ARG A 407 -2.39 -30.53 -8.40
C ARG A 407 -3.16 -31.07 -7.20
N HIS A 408 -3.05 -32.37 -6.99
CA HIS A 408 -3.64 -33.10 -5.85
C HIS A 408 -3.36 -32.46 -4.48
N MET A 409 -2.21 -31.80 -4.32
CA MET A 409 -1.83 -31.12 -3.07
C MET A 409 -2.83 -30.02 -2.64
N ARG A 410 -3.56 -29.39 -3.59
CA ARG A 410 -4.62 -28.42 -3.26
C ARG A 410 -5.81 -29.05 -2.52
N ALA A 411 -5.92 -30.37 -2.51
CA ALA A 411 -6.97 -31.08 -1.77
C ALA A 411 -6.97 -30.75 -0.27
N ILE A 412 -5.81 -30.41 0.30
CA ILE A 412 -5.66 -30.02 1.70
C ILE A 412 -6.50 -28.76 2.02
N LEU A 413 -6.50 -27.80 1.09
CA LEU A 413 -7.28 -26.56 1.22
C LEU A 413 -8.78 -26.81 0.99
N ILE A 414 -9.10 -27.74 0.09
CA ILE A 414 -10.47 -28.07 -0.30
C ILE A 414 -11.20 -28.84 0.81
N PHE A 415 -10.54 -29.82 1.45
CA PHE A 415 -11.20 -30.75 2.38
C PHE A 415 -11.98 -30.05 3.51
N PRO A 416 -11.43 -29.07 4.24
CA PRO A 416 -12.15 -28.30 5.25
C PRO A 416 -13.34 -27.51 4.71
N LEU A 417 -13.33 -27.15 3.42
CA LEU A 417 -14.44 -26.45 2.77
C LEU A 417 -15.59 -27.38 2.40
N LEU A 418 -15.34 -28.70 2.31
CA LEU A 418 -16.36 -29.66 1.85
C LEU A 418 -17.52 -29.82 2.82
N ARG A 419 -17.30 -29.60 4.11
CA ARG A 419 -18.39 -29.54 5.11
C ARG A 419 -19.37 -28.38 4.88
N TYR A 420 -18.96 -27.36 4.13
CA TYR A 420 -19.74 -26.17 3.82
C TYR A 420 -20.27 -26.13 2.38
N CYS A 421 -19.87 -27.10 1.54
CA CYS A 421 -20.38 -27.19 0.19
C CYS A 421 -21.86 -27.58 0.19
N THR A 422 -22.62 -26.95 -0.69
CA THR A 422 -24.05 -27.17 -0.86
C THR A 422 -24.35 -28.25 -1.89
N THR A 423 -23.63 -28.27 -3.01
CA THR A 423 -23.97 -29.11 -4.17
C THR A 423 -22.77 -29.61 -4.95
N LEU A 424 -21.67 -28.86 -5.04
CA LEU A 424 -20.52 -29.12 -5.91
C LEU A 424 -19.97 -30.54 -5.79
N LEU A 425 -19.89 -31.09 -4.57
CA LEU A 425 -19.43 -32.47 -4.34
C LEU A 425 -20.50 -33.38 -3.73
N MET A 426 -21.61 -32.81 -3.26
CA MET A 426 -22.74 -33.59 -2.73
C MET A 426 -23.64 -34.12 -3.84
N ARG A 427 -23.84 -33.32 -4.90
CA ARG A 427 -24.63 -33.60 -6.11
C ARG A 427 -23.96 -33.01 -7.37
N PRO A 428 -22.67 -33.34 -7.66
CA PRO A 428 -21.99 -32.90 -8.89
C PRO A 428 -22.68 -33.40 -10.17
N ASP A 429 -23.63 -34.33 -10.06
CA ASP A 429 -24.47 -34.79 -11.15
C ASP A 429 -25.62 -33.81 -11.48
N GLU A 430 -25.97 -32.91 -10.56
CA GLU A 430 -26.94 -31.81 -10.77
C GLU A 430 -26.27 -30.44 -11.00
N VAL A 431 -24.99 -30.29 -10.64
CA VAL A 431 -24.18 -29.09 -10.93
C VAL A 431 -23.38 -29.31 -12.21
N ILE A 432 -23.47 -28.39 -13.18
CA ILE A 432 -22.74 -28.51 -14.45
C ILE A 432 -21.25 -28.19 -14.21
N LEU A 433 -20.45 -29.18 -13.82
CA LEU A 433 -18.98 -29.11 -13.80
C LEU A 433 -18.34 -29.60 -15.10
N VAL A 434 -19.07 -29.52 -16.21
CA VAL A 434 -18.62 -30.05 -17.52
C VAL A 434 -17.27 -29.46 -17.94
N HIS A 435 -17.02 -28.19 -17.61
CA HIS A 435 -15.75 -27.52 -17.93
C HIS A 435 -14.55 -28.06 -17.12
N LEU A 436 -14.78 -28.74 -15.99
CA LEU A 436 -13.75 -29.36 -15.15
C LEU A 436 -13.71 -30.89 -15.26
N ARG A 437 -14.43 -31.50 -16.20
CA ARG A 437 -14.58 -32.98 -16.28
C ARG A 437 -13.25 -33.74 -16.37
N ASN A 438 -12.23 -33.12 -16.97
CA ASN A 438 -10.90 -33.72 -17.14
C ASN A 438 -9.93 -33.33 -16.01
N ASN A 439 -10.37 -32.55 -15.01
CA ASN A 439 -9.52 -32.12 -13.91
C ASN A 439 -9.24 -33.31 -12.97
N ARG A 440 -7.96 -33.66 -12.81
CA ARG A 440 -7.52 -34.82 -12.02
C ARG A 440 -7.86 -34.69 -10.55
N LEU A 441 -7.68 -33.49 -9.98
CA LEU A 441 -8.02 -33.19 -8.59
C LEU A 441 -9.54 -33.32 -8.36
N LEU A 442 -10.37 -32.75 -9.23
CA LEU A 442 -11.82 -32.92 -9.15
C LEU A 442 -12.20 -34.40 -9.18
N ASN A 443 -11.66 -35.15 -10.15
CA ASN A 443 -11.95 -36.56 -10.30
C ASN A 443 -11.53 -37.36 -9.06
N TRP A 444 -10.36 -37.07 -8.50
CA TRP A 444 -9.89 -37.69 -7.27
C TRP A 444 -10.80 -37.36 -6.06
N VAL A 445 -11.18 -36.09 -5.89
CA VAL A 445 -12.08 -35.66 -4.81
C VAL A 445 -13.48 -36.30 -4.98
N VAL A 446 -14.02 -36.36 -6.19
CA VAL A 446 -15.30 -37.04 -6.49
C VAL A 446 -15.20 -38.53 -6.23
N HIS A 447 -14.05 -39.16 -6.55
CA HIS A 447 -13.81 -40.57 -6.22
C HIS A 447 -13.76 -40.83 -4.73
N LEU A 448 -13.27 -39.92 -3.90
CA LEU A 448 -13.25 -40.10 -2.45
C LEU A 448 -14.59 -39.75 -1.77
N PHE A 449 -15.26 -38.70 -2.25
CA PHE A 449 -16.36 -38.08 -1.52
C PHE A 449 -17.68 -38.09 -2.29
N GLY A 450 -17.64 -37.95 -3.61
CA GLY A 450 -18.84 -37.86 -4.45
C GLY A 450 -19.73 -39.12 -4.43
N PRO A 451 -21.00 -39.01 -4.86
CA PRO A 451 -21.90 -40.15 -4.91
C PRO A 451 -21.58 -41.09 -6.09
N TRP A 452 -22.04 -42.33 -6.02
CA TRP A 452 -21.83 -43.34 -7.08
C TRP A 452 -22.18 -42.85 -8.49
N LYS A 453 -23.34 -42.16 -8.64
CA LYS A 453 -23.79 -41.58 -9.91
C LYS A 453 -22.81 -40.52 -10.46
N ALA A 454 -22.19 -39.74 -9.57
CA ALA A 454 -21.23 -38.72 -9.95
C ALA A 454 -19.93 -39.33 -10.49
N ILE A 455 -19.45 -40.39 -9.85
CA ILE A 455 -18.24 -41.10 -10.27
C ILE A 455 -18.43 -41.64 -11.69
N LEU A 456 -19.57 -42.27 -11.96
CA LEU A 456 -19.88 -42.78 -13.31
C LEU A 456 -19.90 -41.68 -14.38
N ARG A 457 -20.33 -40.46 -14.04
CA ARG A 457 -20.42 -39.32 -14.97
C ARG A 457 -19.09 -38.61 -15.20
N HIS A 458 -18.32 -38.39 -14.13
CA HIS A 458 -17.14 -37.52 -14.11
C HIS A 458 -15.80 -38.30 -14.01
N GLY A 459 -15.71 -39.31 -13.14
CA GLY A 459 -14.44 -39.97 -12.77
C GLY A 459 -14.23 -41.39 -13.29
N GLY A 460 -15.22 -42.00 -13.96
CA GLY A 460 -15.05 -43.28 -14.63
C GLY A 460 -15.59 -44.51 -13.90
N LYS A 461 -14.80 -45.61 -13.81
CA LYS A 461 -15.24 -46.82 -13.09
C LYS A 461 -15.01 -46.63 -11.59
N PRO A 462 -16.02 -46.84 -10.72
CA PRO A 462 -15.83 -46.77 -9.29
C PRO A 462 -14.80 -47.80 -8.80
N VAL A 463 -13.94 -47.38 -7.89
CA VAL A 463 -12.93 -48.26 -7.28
C VAL A 463 -13.53 -48.85 -6.01
N LEU A 464 -13.71 -50.18 -6.00
CA LEU A 464 -14.42 -50.90 -4.94
C LEU A 464 -13.72 -50.77 -3.58
N GLU A 465 -12.40 -50.69 -3.57
CA GLU A 465 -11.57 -50.52 -2.37
C GLU A 465 -11.83 -49.18 -1.66
N VAL A 466 -12.34 -48.18 -2.39
CA VAL A 466 -12.71 -46.84 -1.89
C VAL A 466 -14.19 -46.83 -1.44
N PHE A 467 -14.95 -47.88 -1.74
CA PHE A 467 -16.40 -47.91 -1.59
C PHE A 467 -16.84 -48.79 -0.42
N SER A 468 -17.14 -48.15 0.72
CA SER A 468 -17.65 -48.84 1.92
C SER A 468 -19.19 -48.87 1.97
N LEU A 469 -19.75 -49.82 2.72
CA LEU A 469 -21.18 -49.84 3.05
C LEU A 469 -21.64 -48.50 3.66
N LYS A 470 -20.77 -47.86 4.47
CA LYS A 470 -20.99 -46.52 5.04
C LYS A 470 -21.19 -45.47 3.94
N ARG A 471 -20.46 -45.56 2.82
CA ARG A 471 -20.63 -44.61 1.71
C ARG A 471 -21.89 -44.87 0.90
N PHE A 472 -22.18 -46.14 0.61
CA PHE A 472 -23.42 -46.52 -0.07
C PHE A 472 -24.66 -46.06 0.72
N ALA A 473 -24.69 -46.30 2.03
CA ALA A 473 -25.75 -45.81 2.90
C ALA A 473 -25.87 -44.29 2.85
N ARG A 474 -24.73 -43.57 2.84
CA ARG A 474 -24.72 -42.10 2.73
C ARG A 474 -25.34 -41.62 1.43
N ASP A 475 -25.04 -42.27 0.29
CA ASP A 475 -25.61 -41.92 -1.01
C ASP A 475 -27.13 -42.14 -1.05
N VAL A 476 -27.61 -43.24 -0.47
CA VAL A 476 -29.05 -43.53 -0.35
C VAL A 476 -29.75 -42.47 0.51
N VAL A 477 -29.18 -42.14 1.68
CA VAL A 477 -29.73 -41.09 2.56
C VAL A 477 -29.69 -39.73 1.88
N ARG A 478 -28.59 -39.37 1.20
CA ARG A 478 -28.47 -38.12 0.43
C ARG A 478 -29.55 -38.02 -0.63
N GLU A 479 -29.80 -39.07 -1.39
CA GLU A 479 -30.86 -39.07 -2.40
C GLU A 479 -32.23 -38.88 -1.74
N ALA A 480 -32.54 -39.61 -0.65
CA ALA A 480 -33.81 -39.47 0.06
C ALA A 480 -34.02 -38.04 0.62
N VAL A 481 -33.00 -37.49 1.27
CA VAL A 481 -33.00 -36.11 1.79
C VAL A 481 -33.13 -35.11 0.66
N TRP A 482 -32.42 -35.31 -0.45
CA TRP A 482 -32.50 -34.43 -1.62
C TRP A 482 -33.89 -34.38 -2.23
N GLN A 483 -34.58 -35.52 -2.35
CA GLN A 483 -35.97 -35.56 -2.80
C GLN A 483 -36.90 -34.81 -1.83
N GLY A 484 -36.69 -34.96 -0.52
CA GLY A 484 -37.42 -34.19 0.49
C GLY A 484 -37.18 -32.68 0.40
N VAL A 485 -35.93 -32.26 0.15
CA VAL A 485 -35.54 -30.85 0.00
C VAL A 485 -36.05 -30.24 -1.32
N LYS A 486 -36.17 -31.03 -2.40
CA LYS A 486 -36.78 -30.60 -3.68
C LYS A 486 -38.28 -30.31 -3.56
N GLY A 487 -38.98 -30.98 -2.64
CA GLY A 487 -40.40 -30.77 -2.38
C GLY A 487 -40.72 -29.45 -1.65
N MET A 488 -39.74 -28.84 -0.97
CA MET A 488 -39.90 -27.52 -0.34
C MET A 488 -39.74 -26.43 -1.39
N ARG A 489 -40.71 -25.49 -1.49
CA ARG A 489 -40.67 -24.37 -2.45
C ARG A 489 -39.28 -23.73 -2.45
N ALA A 490 -38.67 -23.66 -3.63
CA ALA A 490 -37.35 -23.09 -3.87
C ALA A 490 -37.34 -21.57 -3.65
N ALA A 491 -37.41 -21.13 -2.39
CA ALA A 491 -37.31 -19.74 -2.01
C ALA A 491 -35.90 -19.49 -1.45
N LYS A 492 -34.99 -18.96 -2.28
CA LYS A 492 -33.68 -18.31 -1.95
C LYS A 492 -32.74 -18.94 -0.89
N SER A 493 -33.05 -20.09 -0.29
CA SER A 493 -32.30 -20.74 0.80
C SER A 493 -31.36 -21.81 0.26
N SER A 494 -30.14 -21.89 0.79
CA SER A 494 -29.15 -22.88 0.34
C SER A 494 -29.61 -24.33 0.63
N PHE A 495 -28.96 -25.32 0.02
CA PHE A 495 -29.20 -26.73 0.37
C PHE A 495 -28.96 -26.99 1.86
N LEU A 496 -27.93 -26.37 2.46
CA LEU A 496 -27.59 -26.55 3.87
C LEU A 496 -28.62 -25.92 4.81
N ASP A 497 -29.21 -24.78 4.43
CA ASP A 497 -30.29 -24.16 5.22
C ASP A 497 -31.53 -25.06 5.22
N ARG A 498 -31.88 -25.61 4.05
CA ARG A 498 -32.99 -26.57 3.93
C ARG A 498 -32.71 -27.88 4.65
N LEU A 499 -31.47 -28.35 4.67
CA LEU A 499 -31.06 -29.51 5.44
C LEU A 499 -31.17 -29.26 6.96
N LYS A 500 -30.83 -28.05 7.42
CA LYS A 500 -30.99 -27.65 8.83
C LYS A 500 -32.45 -27.45 9.23
N SER A 501 -33.34 -27.13 8.30
CA SER A 501 -34.77 -27.01 8.59
C SER A 501 -35.50 -28.35 8.64
N LEU A 502 -34.89 -29.43 8.14
CA LEU A 502 -35.44 -30.77 8.30
C LEU A 502 -35.26 -31.24 9.75
N ASP A 503 -36.27 -31.93 10.28
CA ASP A 503 -36.19 -32.57 11.60
C ASP A 503 -35.35 -33.85 11.51
N VAL A 504 -34.03 -33.67 11.44
CA VAL A 504 -33.04 -34.74 11.29
C VAL A 504 -32.06 -34.70 12.46
N PRO A 505 -31.70 -35.87 13.04
CA PRO A 505 -30.68 -35.92 14.09
C PRO A 505 -29.37 -35.24 13.66
N ARG A 506 -28.69 -34.57 14.59
CA ARG A 506 -27.42 -33.86 14.31
C ARG A 506 -26.36 -34.79 13.74
N GLU A 507 -26.34 -36.02 14.24
CA GLU A 507 -25.46 -37.09 13.81
C GLU A 507 -25.67 -37.43 12.32
N LEU A 508 -26.93 -37.42 11.85
CA LEU A 508 -27.23 -37.64 10.44
C LEU A 508 -26.77 -36.44 9.59
N ASN A 509 -26.89 -35.22 10.12
CA ASN A 509 -26.41 -34.02 9.45
C ASN A 509 -24.88 -34.03 9.29
N ASP A 510 -24.15 -34.38 10.35
CA ASP A 510 -22.70 -34.51 10.34
C ASP A 510 -22.23 -35.67 9.47
N TYR A 511 -23.00 -36.76 9.43
CA TYR A 511 -22.75 -37.91 8.56
C TYR A 511 -22.97 -37.61 7.08
N LEU A 512 -23.95 -36.76 6.74
CA LEU A 512 -24.21 -36.30 5.38
C LEU A 512 -23.15 -35.30 4.91
N ARG A 513 -22.52 -34.60 5.85
CA ARG A 513 -21.36 -33.72 5.64
C ARG A 513 -20.05 -34.50 5.80
N TYR A 514 -18.93 -33.90 5.41
CA TYR A 514 -17.59 -34.47 5.64
C TYR A 514 -16.99 -33.91 6.94
N CYS A 515 -17.81 -33.83 7.99
CA CYS A 515 -17.45 -33.21 9.27
C CYS A 515 -16.90 -34.20 10.31
N ASP A 516 -17.08 -35.51 10.12
CA ASP A 516 -16.72 -36.51 11.14
C ASP A 516 -15.21 -36.81 11.17
N TYR A 517 -14.69 -37.16 12.36
CA TYR A 517 -13.28 -37.51 12.53
C TYR A 517 -12.84 -38.67 11.62
N SER A 518 -13.75 -39.60 11.33
CA SER A 518 -13.50 -40.70 10.40
C SER A 518 -13.21 -40.21 8.98
N SER A 519 -13.90 -39.16 8.51
CA SER A 519 -13.74 -38.58 7.17
C SER A 519 -12.40 -37.85 7.06
N THR A 520 -11.99 -37.14 8.13
CA THR A 520 -10.67 -36.51 8.19
C THR A 520 -9.55 -37.54 8.16
N LYS A 521 -9.63 -38.58 9.01
CA LYS A 521 -8.64 -39.67 9.02
C LYS A 521 -8.58 -40.36 7.65
N TYR A 522 -9.74 -40.68 7.08
CA TYR A 522 -9.85 -41.29 5.76
C TYR A 522 -9.23 -40.42 4.66
N PHE A 523 -9.50 -39.10 4.67
CA PHE A 523 -8.90 -38.15 3.74
C PHE A 523 -7.37 -38.17 3.84
N LEU A 524 -6.84 -38.06 5.06
CA LEU A 524 -5.40 -38.00 5.30
C LEU A 524 -4.69 -39.30 4.89
N GLU A 525 -5.30 -40.46 5.15
CA GLU A 525 -4.77 -41.77 4.69
C GLU A 525 -4.70 -41.86 3.16
N HIS A 526 -5.73 -41.38 2.45
CA HIS A 526 -5.75 -41.38 0.99
C HIS A 526 -4.80 -40.35 0.39
N MET A 527 -4.63 -39.19 1.03
CA MET A 527 -3.61 -38.21 0.66
C MET A 527 -2.21 -38.80 0.83
N ASP A 528 -1.92 -39.43 1.96
CA ASP A 528 -0.62 -40.05 2.22
C ASP A 528 -0.28 -41.16 1.20
N ALA A 529 -1.27 -42.00 0.86
CA ALA A 529 -1.13 -43.00 -0.17
C ALA A 529 -0.87 -42.38 -1.56
N ALA A 530 -1.63 -41.32 -1.91
CA ALA A 530 -1.47 -40.59 -3.15
C ALA A 530 -0.08 -39.94 -3.28
N THR A 531 0.40 -39.28 -2.22
CA THR A 531 1.73 -38.66 -2.16
C THR A 531 2.83 -39.71 -2.30
N ARG A 532 2.77 -40.82 -1.55
CA ARG A 532 3.76 -41.91 -1.67
C ARG A 532 3.79 -42.50 -3.08
N TRP A 533 2.63 -42.64 -3.71
CA TRP A 533 2.55 -43.14 -5.07
C TRP A 533 3.19 -42.18 -6.08
N LEU A 534 2.87 -40.89 -6.00
CA LEU A 534 3.43 -39.89 -6.93
C LEU A 534 4.95 -39.70 -6.74
N GLN A 535 5.46 -39.88 -5.52
CA GLN A 535 6.89 -39.92 -5.26
C GLN A 535 7.56 -41.14 -5.92
N ALA A 536 6.92 -42.30 -5.86
CA ALA A 536 7.46 -43.53 -6.49
C ALA A 536 7.35 -43.51 -8.02
N PHE A 537 6.40 -42.73 -8.58
CA PHE A 537 6.11 -42.68 -10.00
C PHE A 537 5.96 -41.21 -10.46
N GLU A 538 7.09 -40.51 -10.63
CA GLU A 538 7.14 -39.07 -10.95
C GLU A 538 6.32 -38.64 -12.18
N HIS A 539 6.08 -39.56 -13.13
CA HIS A 539 5.29 -39.31 -14.33
C HIS A 539 3.96 -40.09 -14.37
N GLY A 540 3.60 -40.72 -13.25
CA GLY A 540 2.42 -41.53 -13.14
C GLY A 540 1.13 -40.71 -12.96
N THR A 541 0.00 -41.28 -13.37
CA THR A 541 -1.33 -40.83 -12.94
C THR A 541 -1.76 -41.60 -11.69
N LEU A 542 -2.27 -40.90 -10.67
CA LEU A 542 -2.74 -41.53 -9.43
C LEU A 542 -3.56 -42.82 -9.70
N PRO A 543 -3.46 -43.84 -8.84
CA PRO A 543 -4.07 -45.16 -9.09
C PRO A 543 -5.60 -45.13 -9.19
N TYR A 544 -6.23 -44.00 -8.82
CA TYR A 544 -7.67 -43.76 -8.92
C TYR A 544 -7.97 -42.94 -10.18
N PRO A 545 -8.89 -43.39 -11.05
CA PRO A 545 -8.73 -43.21 -12.47
C PRO A 545 -8.92 -41.75 -12.92
N VAL A 546 -7.89 -41.22 -13.56
CA VAL A 546 -8.02 -40.23 -14.64
C VAL A 546 -8.04 -41.07 -15.92
N ARG A 547 -9.22 -41.28 -16.49
CA ARG A 547 -9.41 -42.19 -17.64
C ARG A 547 -8.44 -41.86 -18.79
N HIS A 548 -7.84 -42.93 -19.33
CA HIS A 548 -7.11 -42.96 -20.61
C HIS A 548 -7.93 -42.44 -21.77
#